data_AF-D3U314-F1
#
_entry.id   AF-D3U314-F1
#
_cell.length_a   1.000
_cell.length_b   1.000
_cell.length_c   1.000
_cell.angle_alpha   90.00
_cell.angle_beta   90.00
_cell.angle_gamma   90.00
#
_symmetry.space_group_name_H-M   'P 1'
#
loop_
_entity.id
_entity.type
_entity.pdbx_description
1 polymer ?
#
loop_
_entity_poly.entity_id
_entity_poly.type
_entity_poly.pdbx_seq_one_letter_code
_entity_poly.pdbx_strand_id
1 'polypeptide(L)' 'MTPQGNKPSCHNVITGGWTPSSTDTAAGRVPGYGVITNIINGGLDCG' A
#
# COMPACT_ATOMS: atom_id res chain seq x y z
N MET A 1 0.68 0.54 -13.11
CA MET A 1 1.78 1.39 -12.60
C MET A 1 1.29 2.74 -12.06
N THR A 2 -0.02 2.89 -11.83
CA THR A 2 -0.63 4.20 -11.61
C THR A 2 -1.08 4.29 -10.15
N PRO A 3 -0.61 5.28 -9.37
CA PRO A 3 -1.19 5.54 -8.05
C PRO A 3 -2.64 6.01 -8.18
N GLN A 4 -3.45 5.78 -7.16
CA GLN A 4 -4.86 6.17 -7.15
C GLN A 4 -5.23 6.79 -5.80
N GLY A 5 -5.40 8.11 -5.77
CA GLY A 5 -5.70 8.83 -4.54
C GLY A 5 -4.64 8.59 -3.46
N ASN A 6 -5.06 8.12 -2.29
CA ASN A 6 -4.16 7.77 -1.18
C ASN A 6 -3.46 6.41 -1.33
N LYS A 7 -3.77 5.63 -2.38
CA LYS A 7 -3.11 4.36 -2.65
C LYS A 7 -1.84 4.60 -3.49
N PRO A 8 -0.65 4.17 -3.03
CA PRO A 8 0.53 4.15 -3.89
C PRO A 8 0.35 3.11 -5.00
N SER A 9 1.22 3.13 -6.01
CA SER A 9 1.23 2.07 -7.02
C SER A 9 1.88 0.81 -6.45
N CYS A 10 1.40 -0.38 -6.83
CA CYS A 10 2.01 -1.65 -6.40
C CYS A 10 3.50 -1.74 -6.76
N HIS A 11 3.89 -1.10 -7.87
CA HIS A 11 5.28 -1.03 -8.27
C HIS A 11 6.13 -0.24 -7.29
N ASN A 12 5.72 0.98 -6.91
CA ASN A 12 6.47 1.77 -5.94
C ASN A 12 6.56 1.05 -4.59
N VAL A 13 5.57 0.24 -4.21
CA VAL A 13 5.67 -0.60 -3.01
C VAL A 13 6.79 -1.65 -3.15
N ILE A 14 6.82 -2.42 -4.24
CA ILE A 14 7.78 -3.54 -4.36
C ILE A 14 9.20 -3.09 -4.72
N THR A 15 9.36 -1.94 -5.38
CA THR A 15 10.68 -1.37 -5.70
C THR A 15 11.23 -0.45 -4.63
N GLY A 16 10.50 -0.23 -3.52
CA GLY A 16 10.91 0.67 -2.45
C GLY A 16 10.74 2.16 -2.77
N GLY A 17 10.04 2.51 -3.85
CA GLY A 17 9.70 3.89 -4.22
C GLY A 17 8.57 4.52 -3.41
N TRP A 18 7.92 3.78 -2.51
CA TRP A 18 6.90 4.29 -1.59
C TRP A 18 7.40 4.26 -0.15
N THR A 19 7.34 5.42 0.53
CA THR A 19 7.54 5.54 1.98
C THR A 19 6.18 5.69 2.66
N PRO A 20 5.82 4.83 3.62
CA PRO A 20 4.56 4.94 4.34
C PRO A 20 4.43 6.28 5.07
N SER A 21 3.24 6.87 5.05
CA SER A 21 2.92 8.01 5.92
C SER A 21 2.79 7.57 7.39
N SER A 22 2.67 8.53 8.30
CA SER A 22 2.33 8.24 9.71
C SER A 22 0.98 7.51 9.82
N THR A 23 -0.01 7.88 9.02
CA THR A 23 -1.32 7.23 8.96
C THR A 23 -1.22 5.80 8.43
N ASP A 24 -0.40 5.56 7.39
CA ASP A 24 -0.17 4.22 6.87
C ASP A 24 0.50 3.33 7.92
N THR A 25 1.52 3.86 8.60
CA THR A 25 2.24 3.14 9.66
C THR A 25 1.33 2.82 10.84
N ALA A 26 0.50 3.77 11.29
CA ALA A 26 -0.47 3.55 12.36
C ALA A 26 -1.54 2.50 11.97
N ALA A 27 -1.87 2.40 10.68
CA ALA A 27 -2.76 1.40 10.13
C ALA A 27 -2.05 0.06 9.78
N GLY A 28 -0.79 -0.13 10.18
CA GLY A 28 -0.03 -1.36 9.91
C GLY A 28 0.36 -1.58 8.45
N ARG A 29 0.21 -0.57 7.58
CA ARG A 29 0.59 -0.66 6.16
C ARG A 29 2.08 -0.40 6.00
N VAL A 30 2.84 -1.48 5.86
CA VAL A 30 4.30 -1.45 5.63
C VAL A 30 4.64 -1.98 4.23
N PRO A 31 5.81 -1.61 3.64
CA PRO A 31 6.17 -2.06 2.29
C PRO A 31 6.23 -3.58 2.19
N GLY A 32 5.59 -4.14 1.15
CA GLY A 32 5.59 -5.58 0.89
C GLY A 32 4.32 -6.07 0.20
N TYR A 33 4.24 -7.39 0.02
CA TYR A 33 3.14 -8.03 -0.70
C TYR A 33 1.77 -7.80 -0.04
N GLY A 34 1.70 -7.74 1.29
CA GLY A 34 0.44 -7.47 2.01
C GLY A 34 -0.19 -6.13 1.65
N VAL A 35 0.61 -5.06 1.53
CA VAL A 35 0.10 -3.76 1.08
C VAL A 35 -0.29 -3.79 -0.40
N ILE A 36 0.34 -4.62 -1.23
CA ILE A 36 -0.08 -4.80 -2.64
C ILE A 36 -1.48 -5.43 -2.70
N THR A 37 -1.75 -6.45 -1.89
CA THR A 37 -3.11 -7.01 -1.75
C THR A 37 -4.10 -5.94 -1.30
N ASN A 38 -3.72 -5.13 -0.29
CA ASN A 38 -4.57 -4.05 0.22
C ASN A 38 -4.88 -3.00 -0.86
N ILE A 39 -3.91 -2.65 -1.71
CA ILE A 39 -4.11 -1.72 -2.83
C ILE A 39 -5.18 -2.24 -3.80
N ILE A 40 -5.13 -3.54 -4.14
CA ILE A 40 -6.01 -4.18 -5.11
C ILE A 40 -7.43 -4.31 -4.55
N ASN A 41 -7.59 -4.88 -3.35
CA ASN A 41 -8.93 -5.20 -2.81
C ASN A 41 -8.99 -5.20 -1.27
N GLY A 42 -8.22 -4.33 -0.61
CA GLY A 42 -8.11 -4.31 0.85
C GLY A 42 -9.40 -4.01 1.61
N GLY A 43 -10.42 -3.47 0.95
CA GLY A 43 -11.74 -3.31 1.58
C GLY A 43 -12.49 -4.63 1.81
N LEU A 44 -12.06 -5.72 1.17
CA LEU A 44 -12.63 -7.06 1.33
C LEU A 44 -11.62 -8.05 1.92
N ASP A 45 -10.34 -7.93 1.54
CA ASP A 45 -9.32 -8.94 1.84
C ASP A 45 -8.36 -8.54 2.98
N CYS A 46 -8.52 -7.35 3.58
CA CYS A 46 -7.64 -6.83 4.62
C CYS A 46 -8.42 -6.20 5.78
N GLY A 47 -7.73 -6.04 6.92
CA GLY A 47 -8.21 -5.36 8.14
C GLY A 47 -7.49 -4.06 8.42
#